data_AF-A0AA90F794-F1
#
_entry.id   AF-A0AA90F794-F1
#
_cell.length_a   1.000
_cell.length_b   1.000
_cell.length_c   1.000
_cell.angle_alpha   90.00
_cell.angle_beta   90.00
_cell.angle_gamma   90.00
#
_symmetry.space_group_name_H-M   'P 1'
#
loop_
_entity.id
_entity.type
_entity.pdbx_description
1 polymer ?
#
loop_
_entity_poly.entity_id
_entity_poly.type
_entity_poly.pdbx_seq_one_letter_code
_entity_poly.pdbx_strand_id
1 'polypeptide(L)'
;MLKIALFGGTGRVGQAFLNFVEEDGHHSVYALVRRTEGALIPDKCCQALTGNARNQHDAEALIKDCDIVVSCLNTDGDDTLTVSIEHMINAMNVHRIKRLVTIGTAGILNARQNPALYRFETNESKRRSTRAAQEHARVYERLRESDLDWTIVCPTYLPDGPALKTYRFERDVLPLGGKEISTGDTAHFLFTQLESDQFVKARVGLTY
;
A
#
# COMPACT_ATOMS: atom_id res chain seq x y z
N MET A 1 -1.70 -15.32 -13.28
CA MET A 1 -1.25 -14.15 -14.07
C MET A 1 -2.22 -13.02 -13.82
N LEU A 2 -1.75 -11.94 -13.19
CA LEU A 2 -2.56 -10.77 -12.84
C LEU A 2 -2.08 -9.54 -13.63
N LYS A 3 -3.03 -8.66 -13.97
CA LYS A 3 -2.81 -7.28 -14.39
C LYS A 3 -2.97 -6.35 -13.19
N ILE A 4 -1.88 -5.70 -12.82
CA ILE A 4 -1.78 -4.92 -11.57
C ILE A 4 -1.77 -3.44 -11.91
N ALA A 5 -2.79 -2.70 -11.45
CA ALA A 5 -2.76 -1.24 -11.45
C ALA A 5 -1.94 -0.76 -10.25
N LEU A 6 -0.75 -0.19 -10.50
CA LEU A 6 0.19 0.24 -9.46
C LEU A 6 0.23 1.76 -9.34
N PHE A 7 -0.15 2.25 -8.16
CA PHE A 7 0.09 3.63 -7.73
C PHE A 7 1.34 3.70 -6.85
N GLY A 8 2.17 4.74 -7.04
CA GLY A 8 3.38 4.93 -6.24
C GLY A 8 4.55 4.01 -6.59
N GLY A 9 4.61 3.53 -7.85
CA GLY A 9 5.66 2.63 -8.33
C GLY A 9 7.08 3.21 -8.27
N THR A 10 7.25 4.54 -8.23
CA THR A 10 8.55 5.20 -8.09
C THR A 10 8.99 5.40 -6.63
N GLY A 11 8.14 5.08 -5.66
CA GLY A 11 8.45 5.16 -4.23
C GLY A 11 9.28 3.97 -3.74
N ARG A 12 9.89 4.09 -2.55
CA ARG A 12 10.83 3.10 -1.99
C ARG A 12 10.25 1.67 -1.94
N VAL A 13 9.00 1.51 -1.51
CA VAL A 13 8.32 0.19 -1.49
C VAL A 13 7.84 -0.22 -2.88
N GLY A 14 7.34 0.72 -3.69
CA GLY A 14 6.89 0.44 -5.06
C GLY A 14 7.99 -0.11 -5.96
N GLN A 15 9.20 0.45 -5.85
CA GLN A 15 10.39 -0.01 -6.54
C GLN A 15 10.77 -1.44 -6.13
N ALA A 16 10.83 -1.70 -4.82
CA ALA A 16 11.13 -3.04 -4.32
C ALA A 16 10.04 -4.06 -4.72
N PHE A 17 8.77 -3.64 -4.78
CA PHE A 17 7.67 -4.48 -5.26
C PHE A 17 7.79 -4.82 -6.75
N LEU A 18 8.15 -3.84 -7.58
CA LEU A 18 8.38 -4.07 -9.01
C LEU A 18 9.49 -5.11 -9.26
N ASN A 19 10.56 -5.10 -8.45
CA ASN A 19 11.61 -6.13 -8.54
C ASN A 19 11.07 -7.53 -8.29
N PHE A 20 10.18 -7.71 -7.29
CA PHE A 20 9.55 -9.02 -7.06
C PHE A 20 8.66 -9.47 -8.21
N VAL A 21 7.91 -8.53 -8.82
CA VAL A 21 7.08 -8.86 -9.99
C VAL A 21 7.94 -9.22 -11.20
N GLU A 22 9.07 -8.52 -11.42
CA GLU A 22 10.01 -8.86 -12.50
C GLU A 22 10.68 -10.22 -12.28
N GLU A 23 11.12 -10.50 -11.05
CA GLU A 23 11.74 -11.78 -10.68
C GLU A 23 10.79 -12.96 -10.80
N ASP A 24 9.51 -12.79 -10.43
CA ASP A 24 8.48 -13.82 -10.58
C ASP A 24 8.11 -14.07 -12.05
N GLY A 25 7.99 -13.00 -12.85
CA GLY A 25 7.75 -13.11 -14.29
C GLY A 25 6.34 -13.60 -14.69
N HIS A 26 5.41 -13.78 -13.74
CA HIS A 26 4.04 -14.23 -14.04
C HIS A 26 2.97 -13.13 -13.99
N HIS A 27 3.33 -11.90 -13.62
CA HIS A 27 2.39 -10.78 -13.50
C HIS A 27 2.84 -9.60 -14.36
N SER A 28 1.85 -8.79 -14.77
CA SER A 28 2.06 -7.56 -15.54
C SER A 28 1.60 -6.36 -14.72
N VAL A 29 2.34 -5.27 -14.77
CA VAL A 29 2.07 -4.05 -14.02
C VAL A 29 1.81 -2.89 -14.96
N TYR A 30 0.79 -2.09 -14.66
CA TYR A 30 0.59 -0.76 -15.23
C TYR A 30 0.83 0.23 -14.10
N ALA A 31 1.88 1.05 -14.20
CA ALA A 31 2.27 1.96 -13.13
C ALA A 31 1.97 3.41 -13.50
N LEU A 32 1.19 4.11 -12.67
CA LEU A 32 0.92 5.53 -12.86
C LEU A 32 2.10 6.37 -12.33
N VAL A 33 2.70 7.16 -13.21
CA VAL A 33 3.84 8.03 -12.89
C VAL A 33 3.57 9.47 -13.29
N ARG A 34 4.04 10.42 -12.47
CA ARG A 34 3.90 11.86 -12.77
C ARG A 34 4.75 12.30 -13.97
N ARG A 35 5.89 11.64 -14.15
CA ARG A 35 6.84 11.86 -15.26
C ARG A 35 7.47 10.51 -15.58
N THR A 36 7.51 10.16 -16.86
CA THR A 36 8.16 8.93 -17.35
C THR A 36 9.66 9.11 -17.50
N GLU A 37 10.12 10.33 -17.82
CA GLU A 37 11.55 10.66 -17.88
C GLU A 37 12.22 10.48 -16.51
N GLY A 38 13.21 9.59 -16.45
CA GLY A 38 13.94 9.28 -15.22
C GLY A 38 13.18 8.41 -14.22
N ALA A 39 12.00 7.90 -14.56
CA ALA A 39 11.32 6.90 -13.75
C ALA A 39 12.11 5.58 -13.82
N LEU A 40 12.58 5.09 -12.67
CA LEU A 40 13.30 3.83 -12.55
C LEU A 40 12.30 2.66 -12.56
N ILE A 41 11.60 2.42 -13.67
CA ILE A 41 10.60 1.34 -13.76
C ILE A 41 11.15 0.25 -14.68
N PRO A 42 11.07 -1.05 -14.30
CA PRO A 42 11.51 -2.13 -15.17
C PRO A 42 10.62 -2.26 -16.42
N ASP A 43 11.22 -2.24 -17.60
CA ASP A 43 10.48 -2.26 -18.88
C ASP A 43 9.81 -3.61 -19.20
N LYS A 44 10.30 -4.71 -18.61
CA LYS A 44 9.84 -6.08 -18.97
C LYS A 44 8.47 -6.43 -18.39
N CYS A 45 8.27 -6.12 -17.10
CA CYS A 45 7.06 -6.51 -16.37
C CYS A 45 6.11 -5.32 -16.14
N CYS A 46 6.55 -4.10 -16.44
CA CYS A 46 5.80 -2.89 -16.10
C CYS A 46 5.70 -1.91 -17.27
N GLN A 47 4.48 -1.48 -17.57
CA GLN A 47 4.19 -0.36 -18.46
C GLN A 47 3.93 0.90 -17.63
N ALA A 48 4.73 1.94 -17.83
CA ALA A 48 4.50 3.24 -17.19
C ALA A 48 3.43 4.05 -17.96
N LEU A 49 2.45 4.59 -17.25
CA LEU A 49 1.43 5.50 -17.76
C LEU A 49 1.62 6.87 -17.11
N THR A 50 1.72 7.93 -17.91
CA THR A 50 1.84 9.28 -17.39
C THR A 50 0.49 9.77 -16.85
N GLY A 51 0.47 10.24 -15.60
CA GLY A 51 -0.70 10.88 -15.00
C GLY A 51 -0.51 11.18 -13.52
N ASN A 52 -1.59 11.54 -12.85
CA ASN A 52 -1.60 11.94 -11.44
C ASN A 52 -2.67 11.16 -10.66
N ALA A 53 -2.27 10.53 -9.56
CA ALA A 53 -3.19 9.77 -8.71
C ALA A 53 -4.31 10.63 -8.10
N ARG A 54 -4.14 11.96 -8.06
CA ARG A 54 -5.18 12.93 -7.63
C ARG A 54 -6.16 13.31 -8.73
N ASN A 55 -5.97 12.79 -9.95
CA ASN A 55 -6.87 12.99 -11.07
C ASN A 55 -7.72 11.73 -11.23
N GLN A 56 -9.04 11.90 -11.16
CA GLN A 56 -9.99 10.79 -11.27
C GLN A 56 -9.88 10.04 -12.61
N HIS A 57 -9.71 10.77 -13.71
CA HIS A 57 -9.61 10.17 -15.05
C HIS A 57 -8.33 9.35 -15.20
N ASP A 58 -7.20 9.83 -14.69
CA ASP A 58 -5.93 9.11 -14.72
C ASP A 58 -6.01 7.83 -13.87
N ALA A 59 -6.65 7.90 -12.70
CA ALA A 59 -6.87 6.73 -11.85
C ALA A 59 -7.79 5.69 -12.51
N GLU A 60 -8.88 6.11 -13.14
CA GLU A 60 -9.79 5.23 -13.87
C GLU A 60 -9.09 4.58 -15.08
N ALA A 61 -8.34 5.36 -15.86
CA ALA A 61 -7.60 4.87 -17.01
C ALA A 61 -6.53 3.84 -16.62
N LEU A 62 -5.88 4.00 -15.46
CA LEU A 62 -4.93 3.02 -14.92
C LEU A 62 -5.63 1.71 -14.50
N ILE A 63 -6.77 1.84 -13.83
CA ILE A 63 -7.47 0.71 -13.19
C ILE A 63 -8.25 -0.12 -14.20
N LYS A 64 -8.70 0.50 -15.29
CA LYS A 64 -9.43 -0.17 -16.36
C LYS A 64 -8.69 -1.42 -16.85
N ASP A 65 -9.43 -2.51 -17.04
CA ASP A 65 -8.95 -3.80 -17.55
C ASP A 65 -7.86 -4.49 -16.70
N CYS A 66 -7.64 -4.03 -15.46
CA CYS A 66 -6.79 -4.68 -14.45
C CYS A 66 -7.58 -5.64 -13.56
N ASP A 67 -6.86 -6.53 -12.87
CA ASP A 67 -7.45 -7.53 -11.96
C ASP A 67 -7.36 -7.10 -10.48
N ILE A 68 -6.36 -6.28 -10.15
CA ILE A 68 -6.04 -5.86 -8.78
C ILE A 68 -5.43 -4.45 -8.77
N VAL A 69 -5.74 -3.69 -7.71
CA VAL A 69 -5.11 -2.39 -7.44
C VAL A 69 -4.09 -2.51 -6.33
N VAL A 70 -2.87 -2.03 -6.57
CA VAL A 70 -1.81 -1.91 -5.57
C VAL A 70 -1.45 -0.44 -5.38
N SER A 71 -1.43 0.03 -4.13
CA SER A 71 -1.05 1.41 -3.82
C SER A 71 0.10 1.48 -2.83
N CYS A 72 1.24 1.94 -3.33
CA CYS A 72 2.46 2.27 -2.59
C CYS A 72 2.65 3.79 -2.44
N LEU A 73 1.56 4.57 -2.60
CA LEU A 73 1.61 6.02 -2.43
C LEU A 73 2.04 6.38 -1.00
N ASN A 74 2.70 7.52 -0.87
CA ASN A 74 2.95 8.17 0.41
C ASN A 74 2.03 9.40 0.52
N THR A 75 2.10 10.10 1.66
CA THR A 75 1.30 11.32 1.86
C THR A 75 1.70 12.49 0.97
N ASP A 76 2.87 12.44 0.32
CA ASP A 76 3.49 13.52 -0.46
C ASP A 76 3.55 14.92 0.19
N GLY A 77 3.23 15.03 1.47
CA GLY A 77 3.16 16.33 2.12
C GLY A 77 1.73 16.86 2.29
N ASP A 78 0.69 16.18 1.83
CA ASP A 78 -0.68 16.70 1.74
C ASP A 78 -1.76 15.59 1.92
N ASP A 79 -2.93 15.77 1.30
CA ASP A 79 -4.09 14.87 1.29
C ASP A 79 -4.10 13.88 0.11
N THR A 80 -2.96 13.67 -0.56
CA THR A 80 -2.86 12.80 -1.75
C THR A 80 -3.41 11.41 -1.51
N LEU A 81 -3.18 10.79 -0.34
CA LEU A 81 -3.71 9.45 -0.09
C LEU A 81 -5.24 9.41 -0.03
N THR A 82 -5.87 10.35 0.69
CA THR A 82 -7.34 10.42 0.80
C THR A 82 -7.98 10.71 -0.55
N VAL A 83 -7.45 11.67 -1.32
CA VAL A 83 -8.00 11.99 -2.65
C VAL A 83 -7.86 10.80 -3.59
N SER A 84 -6.67 10.19 -3.63
CA SER A 84 -6.40 9.07 -4.53
C SER A 84 -7.19 7.82 -4.17
N ILE A 85 -7.39 7.49 -2.89
CA ILE A 85 -8.16 6.30 -2.53
C ILE A 85 -9.63 6.42 -2.91
N GLU A 86 -10.23 7.61 -2.82
CA GLU A 86 -11.60 7.83 -3.30
C GLU A 86 -11.71 7.55 -4.80
N HIS A 87 -10.75 8.04 -5.59
CA HIS A 87 -10.69 7.76 -7.03
C HIS A 87 -10.49 6.27 -7.32
N MET A 88 -9.62 5.58 -6.56
CA MET A 88 -9.41 4.14 -6.69
C MET A 88 -10.70 3.37 -6.39
N ILE A 89 -11.37 3.65 -5.27
CA ILE A 89 -12.62 2.98 -4.88
C ILE A 89 -13.69 3.18 -5.96
N ASN A 90 -13.85 4.41 -6.47
CA ASN A 90 -14.83 4.72 -7.50
C ASN A 90 -14.54 3.97 -8.81
N ALA A 91 -13.31 4.00 -9.30
CA ALA A 91 -12.90 3.30 -10.53
C ALA A 91 -13.04 1.79 -10.38
N MET A 92 -12.63 1.22 -9.24
CA MET A 92 -12.77 -0.21 -8.95
C MET A 92 -14.24 -0.65 -8.96
N ASN A 93 -15.14 0.16 -8.39
CA ASN A 93 -16.58 -0.11 -8.43
C ASN A 93 -17.14 -0.08 -9.86
N VAL A 94 -16.75 0.90 -10.67
CA VAL A 94 -17.16 1.02 -12.09
C VAL A 94 -16.72 -0.22 -12.88
N HIS A 95 -15.47 -0.67 -12.68
CA HIS A 95 -14.87 -1.78 -13.40
C HIS A 95 -15.09 -3.15 -12.74
N ARG A 96 -15.83 -3.21 -11.62
CA ARG A 96 -16.11 -4.43 -10.86
C ARG A 96 -14.86 -5.16 -10.36
N ILE A 97 -13.79 -4.42 -10.07
CA ILE A 97 -12.55 -4.93 -9.49
C ILE A 97 -12.72 -4.92 -7.96
N LYS A 98 -12.37 -6.01 -7.30
CA LYS A 98 -12.59 -6.18 -5.85
C LYS A 98 -11.32 -6.07 -5.00
N ARG A 99 -10.18 -6.55 -5.51
CA ARG A 99 -8.97 -6.69 -4.71
C ARG A 99 -8.15 -5.40 -4.69
N LEU A 100 -7.84 -4.90 -3.49
CA LEU A 100 -6.92 -3.77 -3.29
C LEU A 100 -5.89 -4.11 -2.20
N VAL A 101 -4.61 -3.86 -2.44
CA VAL A 101 -3.58 -3.92 -1.39
C VAL A 101 -2.85 -2.60 -1.32
N THR A 102 -2.77 -1.99 -0.13
CA THR A 102 -2.14 -0.67 0.04
C THR A 102 -1.20 -0.61 1.22
N ILE A 103 -0.17 0.22 1.11
CA ILE A 103 0.76 0.51 2.19
C ILE A 103 0.16 1.55 3.14
N GLY A 104 0.01 1.17 4.40
CA GLY A 104 -0.37 2.02 5.50
C GLY A 104 0.80 2.38 6.41
N THR A 105 0.50 2.55 7.70
CA THR A 105 1.52 2.73 8.74
C THR A 105 1.10 2.01 10.01
N ALA A 106 2.05 1.52 10.80
CA ALA A 106 1.75 0.93 12.10
C ALA A 106 1.05 1.90 13.06
N GLY A 107 1.03 3.21 12.77
CA GLY A 107 0.26 4.19 13.53
C GLY A 107 -1.25 3.92 13.49
N ILE A 108 -1.78 3.43 12.37
CA ILE A 108 -3.23 3.21 12.18
C ILE A 108 -3.70 1.82 12.62
N LEU A 109 -2.82 1.02 13.22
CA LEU A 109 -3.20 -0.23 13.88
C LEU A 109 -3.89 0.08 15.21
N ASN A 110 -4.63 -0.88 15.76
CA ASN A 110 -5.21 -0.76 17.08
C ASN A 110 -4.09 -0.68 18.13
N ALA A 111 -4.25 0.22 19.11
CA ALA A 111 -3.40 0.24 20.28
C ALA A 111 -3.63 -1.02 21.11
N ARG A 112 -2.55 -1.64 21.59
CA ARG A 112 -2.64 -2.90 22.33
C ARG A 112 -3.25 -2.69 23.72
N GLN A 113 -2.95 -1.57 24.35
CA GLN A 113 -3.48 -1.21 25.67
C GLN A 113 -4.92 -0.71 25.61
N ASN A 114 -5.35 -0.13 24.48
CA ASN A 114 -6.72 0.33 24.26
C ASN A 114 -7.14 0.10 22.80
N PRO A 115 -7.71 -1.08 22.47
CA PRO A 115 -8.05 -1.44 21.09
C PRO A 115 -9.08 -0.54 20.40
N ALA A 116 -9.76 0.34 21.14
CA ALA A 116 -10.67 1.33 20.58
C ALA A 116 -9.93 2.57 19.99
N LEU A 117 -8.64 2.72 20.27
CA LEU A 117 -7.80 3.81 19.77
C LEU A 117 -6.80 3.30 18.74
N TYR A 118 -6.40 4.20 17.83
CA TYR A 118 -5.24 3.97 16.98
C TYR A 118 -3.94 4.09 17.77
N ARG A 119 -2.91 3.34 17.37
CA ARG A 119 -1.56 3.44 17.98
C ARG A 119 -1.03 4.86 18.00
N PHE A 120 -1.28 5.66 16.96
CA PHE A 120 -0.82 7.06 16.89
C PHE A 120 -1.51 8.00 17.90
N GLU A 121 -2.63 7.59 18.51
CA GLU A 121 -3.38 8.36 19.52
C GLU A 121 -2.93 8.04 20.95
N THR A 122 -1.99 7.11 21.11
CA THR A 122 -1.49 6.63 22.41
C THR A 122 0.01 6.82 22.53
N ASN A 123 0.54 6.53 23.73
CA ASN A 123 1.99 6.51 23.99
C ASN A 123 2.73 5.33 23.32
N GLU A 124 2.02 4.39 22.67
CA GLU A 124 2.63 3.29 21.92
C GLU A 124 3.33 3.78 20.65
N SER A 125 2.90 4.92 20.11
CA SER A 125 3.59 5.61 19.02
C SER A 125 4.66 6.54 19.56
N LYS A 126 5.90 6.34 19.12
CA LYS A 126 7.04 7.21 19.47
C LYS A 126 7.21 8.38 18.49
N ARG A 127 6.31 8.56 17.52
CA ARG A 127 6.43 9.61 16.50
C ARG A 127 6.02 10.97 17.08
N ARG A 128 6.78 12.01 16.74
CA ARG A 128 6.50 13.40 17.14
C ARG A 128 5.33 14.04 16.39
N SER A 129 5.05 13.57 15.18
CA SER A 129 3.96 14.08 14.35
C SER A 129 3.01 12.94 13.98
N THR A 130 1.71 13.21 14.11
CA THR A 130 0.62 12.28 13.78
C THR A 130 0.04 12.51 12.40
N ARG A 131 0.42 13.60 11.70
CA ARG A 131 -0.21 14.03 10.45
C ARG A 131 -0.28 12.93 9.39
N ALA A 132 0.82 12.23 9.15
CA ALA A 132 0.86 11.16 8.17
C ALA A 132 -0.02 9.97 8.60
N ALA A 133 -0.06 9.66 9.90
CA ALA A 133 -0.91 8.59 10.42
C ALA A 133 -2.40 8.96 10.33
N GLN A 134 -2.77 10.22 10.55
CA GLN A 134 -4.14 10.71 10.36
C GLN A 134 -4.60 10.60 8.91
N GLU A 135 -3.72 10.89 7.95
CA GLU A 135 -4.01 10.69 6.53
C GLU A 135 -4.22 9.20 6.22
N HIS A 136 -3.29 8.32 6.59
CA HIS A 136 -3.51 6.88 6.48
C HIS A 136 -4.77 6.37 7.22
N ALA A 137 -5.20 7.01 8.31
CA ALA A 137 -6.42 6.65 9.02
C ALA A 137 -7.66 6.99 8.18
N ARG A 138 -7.69 8.14 7.50
CA ARG A 138 -8.77 8.50 6.56
C ARG A 138 -8.89 7.48 5.42
N VAL A 139 -7.75 7.06 4.86
CA VAL A 139 -7.71 5.98 3.86
C VAL A 139 -8.34 4.70 4.41
N TYR A 140 -7.97 4.29 5.61
CA TYR A 140 -8.54 3.13 6.26
C TYR A 140 -10.05 3.25 6.47
N GLU A 141 -10.56 4.38 6.96
CA GLU A 141 -12.01 4.55 7.15
C GLU A 141 -12.78 4.47 5.82
N ARG A 142 -12.28 5.08 4.74
CA ARG A 142 -12.91 4.96 3.41
C ARG A 142 -12.90 3.53 2.89
N LEU A 143 -11.81 2.80 3.09
CA LEU A 143 -11.73 1.39 2.72
C LEU A 143 -12.68 0.54 3.57
N ARG A 144 -12.73 0.78 4.88
CA ARG A 144 -13.60 0.07 5.81
C ARG A 144 -15.09 0.21 5.45
N GLU A 145 -15.50 1.38 4.97
CA GLU A 145 -16.86 1.65 4.48
C GLU A 145 -17.14 1.08 3.07
N SER A 146 -16.11 0.63 2.35
CA SER A 146 -16.25 0.08 1.00
C SER A 146 -16.53 -1.43 0.97
N ASP A 147 -17.10 -1.89 -0.14
CA ASP A 147 -17.31 -3.32 -0.44
C ASP A 147 -16.10 -3.99 -1.14
N LEU A 148 -14.91 -3.39 -1.03
CA LEU A 148 -13.68 -3.94 -1.59
C LEU A 148 -13.05 -4.98 -0.67
N ASP A 149 -12.31 -5.90 -1.28
CA ASP A 149 -11.48 -6.88 -0.61
C ASP A 149 -10.09 -6.28 -0.37
N TRP A 150 -10.03 -5.33 0.57
CA TRP A 150 -8.81 -4.57 0.83
C TRP A 150 -7.89 -5.25 1.86
N THR A 151 -6.58 -5.04 1.72
CA THR A 151 -5.58 -5.34 2.75
C THR A 151 -4.67 -4.13 2.91
N ILE A 152 -4.44 -3.69 4.15
CA ILE A 152 -3.52 -2.58 4.44
C ILE A 152 -2.26 -3.13 5.12
N VAL A 153 -1.12 -3.04 4.44
CA VAL A 153 0.19 -3.45 4.98
C VAL A 153 0.74 -2.30 5.82
N CYS A 154 0.87 -2.49 7.13
CA CYS A 154 1.20 -1.43 8.10
C CYS A 154 2.62 -1.60 8.67
N PRO A 155 3.68 -1.19 7.94
CA PRO A 155 5.04 -1.19 8.47
C PRO A 155 5.20 -0.14 9.59
N THR A 156 6.11 -0.41 10.52
CA THR A 156 6.49 0.52 11.60
C THR A 156 7.52 1.55 11.12
N TYR A 157 8.68 1.73 11.79
CA TYR A 157 9.80 2.45 11.19
C TYR A 157 10.27 1.69 9.94
N LEU A 158 10.46 2.41 8.83
CA LEU A 158 10.64 1.83 7.49
C LEU A 158 11.96 2.31 6.87
N PRO A 159 13.12 1.85 7.36
CA PRO A 159 14.41 2.11 6.72
C PRO A 159 14.48 1.40 5.36
N ASP A 160 15.37 1.89 4.49
CA ASP A 160 15.71 1.17 3.27
C ASP A 160 16.52 -0.08 3.60
N GLY A 161 16.23 -1.18 2.91
CA GLY A 161 16.96 -2.42 3.11
C GLY A 161 16.42 -3.57 2.25
N PRO A 162 17.19 -4.66 2.14
CA PRO A 162 16.80 -5.83 1.34
C PRO A 162 15.63 -6.57 1.99
N ALA A 163 15.03 -7.49 1.24
CA ALA A 163 14.08 -8.45 1.78
C ALA A 163 14.84 -9.63 2.40
N LEU A 164 14.79 -9.75 3.72
CA LEU A 164 15.32 -10.90 4.46
C LEU A 164 14.31 -12.05 4.53
N LYS A 165 13.04 -11.78 4.18
CA LYS A 165 11.91 -12.72 4.19
C LYS A 165 11.67 -13.38 5.55
N THR A 166 12.19 -12.76 6.61
CA THR A 166 12.09 -13.21 8.00
C THR A 166 11.63 -12.04 8.84
N TYR A 167 10.33 -11.99 9.10
CA TYR A 167 9.67 -10.93 9.85
C TYR A 167 8.40 -11.48 10.49
N ARG A 168 7.84 -10.72 11.43
CA ARG A 168 6.59 -11.04 12.13
C ARG A 168 5.48 -10.15 11.62
N PHE A 169 4.27 -10.70 11.59
CA PHE A 169 3.06 -9.95 11.27
C PHE A 169 1.90 -10.35 12.18
N GLU A 170 1.04 -9.39 12.50
CA GLU A 170 -0.19 -9.62 13.25
C GLU A 170 -1.35 -8.84 12.61
N ARG A 171 -2.56 -9.41 12.68
CA ARG A 171 -3.79 -8.76 12.20
C ARG A 171 -4.17 -7.62 13.15
N ASP A 172 -4.46 -6.44 12.60
CA ASP A 172 -4.95 -5.22 13.25
C ASP A 172 -4.07 -4.62 14.35
N VAL A 173 -3.02 -5.30 14.81
CA VAL A 173 -2.08 -4.82 15.83
C VAL A 173 -0.64 -4.95 15.34
N LEU A 174 0.26 -4.15 15.92
CA LEU A 174 1.70 -4.32 15.69
C LEU A 174 2.21 -5.46 16.58
N PRO A 175 3.00 -6.42 16.06
CA PRO A 175 3.63 -7.44 16.89
C PRO A 175 4.43 -6.83 18.04
N LEU A 176 4.41 -7.52 19.19
CA LEU A 176 5.07 -7.04 20.41
C LEU A 176 6.57 -6.76 20.16
N GLY A 177 7.04 -5.66 20.75
CA GLY A 177 8.43 -5.21 20.60
C GLY A 177 8.77 -4.67 19.21
N GLY A 178 7.78 -4.44 18.34
CA GLY A 178 8.01 -3.98 16.98
C GLY A 178 8.70 -2.62 16.90
N LYS A 179 9.80 -2.56 16.14
CA LYS A 179 10.66 -1.36 16.04
C LYS A 179 10.77 -0.89 14.60
N GLU A 180 11.14 -1.79 13.70
CA GLU A 180 11.41 -1.49 12.30
C GLU A 180 11.12 -2.69 11.38
N ILE A 181 11.00 -2.40 10.09
CA ILE A 181 11.00 -3.38 9.00
C ILE A 181 11.52 -2.71 7.73
N SER A 182 12.30 -3.41 6.89
CA SER A 182 12.82 -2.83 5.66
C SER A 182 11.76 -2.58 4.59
N THR A 183 12.07 -1.70 3.64
CA THR A 183 11.29 -1.53 2.41
C THR A 183 11.21 -2.81 1.59
N GLY A 184 12.29 -3.59 1.50
CA GLY A 184 12.32 -4.88 0.83
C GLY A 184 11.37 -5.90 1.45
N ASP A 185 11.37 -6.05 2.78
CA ASP A 185 10.46 -7.01 3.45
C ASP A 185 9.01 -6.57 3.43
N THR A 186 8.76 -5.26 3.48
CA THR A 186 7.41 -4.70 3.28
C THR A 186 6.91 -5.00 1.86
N ALA A 187 7.76 -4.82 0.85
CA ALA A 187 7.43 -5.15 -0.54
C ALA A 187 7.26 -6.65 -0.76
N HIS A 188 8.07 -7.49 -0.10
CA HIS A 188 7.91 -8.94 -0.13
C HIS A 188 6.55 -9.35 0.44
N PHE A 189 6.17 -8.82 1.60
CA PHE A 189 4.85 -9.11 2.17
C PHE A 189 3.72 -8.62 1.26
N LEU A 190 3.83 -7.40 0.72
CA LEU A 190 2.87 -6.89 -0.26
C LEU A 190 2.70 -7.85 -1.44
N PHE A 191 3.81 -8.36 -2.00
CA PHE A 191 3.81 -9.30 -3.11
C PHE A 191 3.08 -10.61 -2.76
N THR A 192 3.27 -11.17 -1.56
CA THR A 192 2.55 -12.38 -1.14
C THR A 192 1.04 -12.17 -0.95
N GLN A 193 0.57 -10.92 -0.86
CA GLN A 193 -0.85 -10.58 -0.72
C GLN A 193 -1.59 -10.47 -2.06
N LEU A 194 -0.89 -10.52 -3.20
CA LEU A 194 -1.52 -10.40 -4.53
C LEU A 194 -2.57 -11.50 -4.76
N GLU A 195 -2.24 -12.74 -4.38
CA GLU A 195 -3.09 -13.93 -4.57
C GLU A 195 -3.61 -14.52 -3.24
N SER A 196 -3.25 -13.93 -2.10
CA SER A 196 -3.70 -14.39 -0.78
C SER A 196 -4.95 -13.65 -0.30
N ASP A 197 -5.89 -14.40 0.28
CA ASP A 197 -7.12 -13.93 0.91
C ASP A 197 -7.03 -13.84 2.44
N GLN A 198 -5.91 -14.29 3.03
CA GLN A 198 -5.72 -14.41 4.49
C GLN A 198 -6.04 -13.11 5.25
N PHE A 199 -5.71 -11.98 4.65
CA PHE A 199 -5.82 -10.64 5.26
C PHE A 199 -6.82 -9.72 4.54
N VAL A 200 -7.83 -10.30 3.88
CA VAL A 200 -8.95 -9.50 3.38
C VAL A 200 -9.64 -8.79 4.54
N LYS A 201 -9.98 -7.51 4.30
CA LYS A 201 -10.55 -6.55 5.25
C LYS A 201 -9.77 -6.45 6.55
N ALA A 202 -8.44 -6.42 6.45
CA ALA A 202 -7.54 -6.31 7.58
C ALA A 202 -6.41 -5.30 7.37
N ARG A 203 -6.03 -4.64 8.46
CA ARG A 203 -4.71 -4.01 8.57
C ARG A 203 -3.74 -5.07 9.09
N VAL A 204 -2.50 -5.08 8.62
CA VAL A 204 -1.49 -6.06 9.04
C VAL A 204 -0.27 -5.34 9.54
N GLY A 205 0.05 -5.46 10.83
CA GLY A 205 1.24 -4.85 11.40
C GLY A 205 2.48 -5.67 11.10
N LEU A 206 3.53 -5.03 10.57
CA LEU A 206 4.78 -5.69 10.20
C LEU A 206 5.97 -5.15 10.99
N THR A 207 6.84 -6.06 11.44
CA THR A 207 8.11 -5.75 12.12
C THR A 207 9.04 -6.95 12.05
N TYR A 208 10.33 -6.76 12.27
CA TYR A 208 11.20 -7.83 12.76
C TYR A 208 10.78 -8.30 14.16
#